data_AF-A0A355YU69-F1
#
_entry.id   AF-A0A355YU69-F1
#
_cell.length_a   1.000
_cell.length_b   1.000
_cell.length_c   1.000
_cell.angle_alpha   90.00
_cell.angle_beta   90.00
_cell.angle_gamma   90.00
#
_symmetry.space_group_name_H-M   'P 1'
#
loop_
_entity.id
_entity.type
_entity.pdbx_description
1 polymer ?
#
loop_
_entity_poly.entity_id
_entity_poly.type
_entity_poly.pdbx_seq_one_letter_code
_entity_poly.pdbx_strand_id
1 'polypeptide(L)' 'PWVWGFIPKSYGLYHQWLTNSKPHAMARNTLKYLRVNPQLREDFRQKHNQVVWWPMIILALILLGVIYRFKRAL' A
#
# COMPACT_ATOMS: atom_id res chain seq x y z
N PRO A 1 -17.28 5.17 46.45
CA PRO A 1 -16.06 4.97 45.64
C PRO A 1 -16.41 4.95 44.15
N TRP A 2 -16.19 6.07 43.46
CA TRP A 2 -16.49 6.22 42.03
C TRP A 2 -15.54 5.34 41.20
N VAL A 3 -16.04 4.23 40.65
CA VAL A 3 -15.32 3.44 39.64
C VAL A 3 -15.71 3.99 38.27
N TRP A 4 -14.80 4.73 37.65
CA TRP A 4 -14.86 5.11 36.24
C TRP A 4 -13.77 4.35 35.51
N GLY A 5 -14.10 3.81 34.34
CA GLY A 5 -13.15 3.03 33.57
C GLY A 5 -13.57 2.86 32.12
N PHE A 6 -13.21 3.82 31.27
CA PHE A 6 -13.12 3.57 29.83
C PHE A 6 -11.68 3.10 29.54
N ILE A 7 -11.54 1.84 29.11
CA ILE A 7 -10.25 1.26 28.71
C ILE A 7 -10.24 1.16 27.19
N PRO A 8 -9.85 2.23 26.47
CA PRO A 8 -9.85 2.21 25.01
C PRO A 8 -8.96 1.08 24.51
N LYS A 9 -9.51 0.25 23.63
CA LYS A 9 -8.76 -0.75 22.88
C LYS A 9 -8.56 -0.23 21.47
N SER A 10 -7.33 -0.29 21.00
CA SER A 10 -6.95 0.13 19.65
C SER A 10 -6.37 -1.05 18.90
N TYR A 11 -6.88 -1.30 17.71
CA TYR A 11 -6.43 -2.36 16.81
C TYR A 11 -5.96 -1.72 15.51
N GLY A 12 -4.94 -2.31 14.89
CA GLY A 12 -4.42 -1.89 13.59
C GLY A 12 -4.07 -3.10 12.74
N LEU A 13 -4.33 -3.01 11.44
CA LEU A 13 -3.91 -4.01 10.48
C LEU A 13 -2.47 -3.68 10.04
N TYR A 14 -1.56 -4.61 10.27
CA TYR A 14 -0.16 -4.46 9.90
C TYR A 14 0.27 -5.62 9.00
N HIS A 15 1.19 -5.35 8.08
CA HIS A 15 1.80 -6.40 7.30
C HIS A 15 2.69 -7.28 8.17
N GLN A 16 2.78 -8.57 7.83
CA GLN A 16 3.57 -9.57 8.56
C GLN A 16 5.06 -9.20 8.67
N TRP A 17 5.59 -8.41 7.72
CA TRP A 17 6.97 -7.94 7.74
C TRP A 17 7.21 -6.73 8.66
N LEU A 18 6.17 -6.19 9.31
CA LEU A 18 6.27 -5.07 10.26
C LEU A 18 6.15 -5.58 11.70
N THR A 19 7.08 -5.17 12.56
CA THR A 19 7.10 -5.55 13.98
C THR A 19 7.24 -4.32 14.88
N ASN A 20 6.94 -4.49 16.17
CA ASN A 20 6.93 -3.42 17.18
C ASN A 20 5.91 -2.28 16.92
N SER A 21 4.79 -2.56 16.25
CA SER A 21 3.77 -1.59 15.87
C SER A 21 2.66 -1.37 16.92
N LYS A 22 2.95 -1.56 18.22
CA LYS A 22 1.92 -1.44 19.26
C LYS A 22 1.38 0.01 19.30
N PRO A 23 0.06 0.23 19.13
CA PRO A 23 -0.50 1.56 19.16
C PRO A 23 -0.39 2.16 20.57
N HIS A 24 0.07 3.41 20.65
CA HIS A 24 0.30 4.08 21.92
C HIS A 24 -0.35 5.47 21.90
N ALA A 25 -1.39 5.68 22.72
CA ALA A 25 -2.24 6.87 22.65
C ALA A 25 -1.51 8.18 23.01
N MET A 26 -0.46 8.12 23.84
CA MET A 26 0.29 9.30 24.27
C MET A 26 1.59 9.53 23.49
N ALA A 27 2.13 8.49 22.85
CA ALA A 27 3.46 8.57 22.25
C ALA A 27 3.34 8.98 20.77
N ARG A 28 4.13 9.98 20.36
CA ARG A 28 4.14 10.52 18.99
C ARG A 28 5.36 10.09 18.17
N ASN A 29 6.17 9.15 18.69
CA ASN A 29 7.42 8.68 18.09
C ASN A 29 7.26 7.32 17.39
N THR A 30 6.10 7.10 16.76
CA THR A 30 5.67 5.82 16.20
C THR A 30 6.70 5.18 15.27
N LEU A 31 7.45 5.98 14.50
CA LEU A 31 8.46 5.46 13.55
C LEU A 31 9.76 5.00 14.20
N LYS A 32 10.16 5.55 15.35
CA LYS A 32 11.51 5.35 15.92
C LYS A 32 11.77 3.89 16.31
N TYR A 33 10.71 3.16 16.69
CA TYR A 33 10.82 1.80 17.21
C TYR A 33 10.23 0.73 16.29
N LEU A 34 9.66 1.14 15.15
CA LEU A 34 9.17 0.22 14.15
C LEU A 34 10.34 -0.52 13.52
N ARG A 35 10.19 -1.84 13.41
CA ARG A 35 11.16 -2.70 12.75
C ARG A 35 10.52 -3.37 11.55
N VAL A 36 11.27 -3.37 10.44
CA VAL A 36 10.88 -4.02 9.19
C VAL A 36 11.77 -5.23 8.98
N ASN A 37 11.18 -6.37 8.66
CA ASN A 37 11.90 -7.53 8.17
C ASN A 37 12.06 -7.39 6.63
N PRO A 38 13.28 -7.12 6.12
CA PRO A 38 13.48 -6.89 4.69
C PRO A 38 13.25 -8.15 3.85
N GLN A 39 13.59 -9.33 4.37
CA GLN A 39 13.43 -10.59 3.64
C GLN A 39 11.95 -10.88 3.37
N LEU A 40 11.12 -10.84 4.42
CA LEU A 40 9.67 -11.05 4.28
C LEU A 40 9.02 -9.99 3.38
N ARG A 41 9.50 -8.75 3.44
CA ARG A 41 9.00 -7.67 2.59
C ARG A 41 9.36 -7.91 1.13
N GLU A 42 10.56 -8.39 0.84
CA GLU A 42 11.00 -8.67 -0.53
C GLU A 42 10.25 -9.85 -1.12
N ASP A 43 10.15 -10.96 -0.39
CA ASP A 43 9.40 -12.15 -0.80
C ASP A 43 7.93 -11.79 -1.09
N PHE A 44 7.33 -10.93 -0.25
CA PHE A 44 5.96 -10.46 -0.46
C PHE A 44 5.83 -9.62 -1.74
N ARG A 45 6.79 -8.71 -2.00
CA ARG A 45 6.81 -7.88 -3.22
C ARG A 45 6.95 -8.73 -4.47
N GLN A 46 7.86 -9.71 -4.49
CA GLN A 46 8.06 -10.57 -5.66
C GLN A 46 6.81 -11.40 -5.98
N LYS A 47 6.09 -11.85 -4.95
CA LYS A 47 4.85 -12.64 -5.11
C LYS A 47 3.65 -11.79 -5.53
N HIS A 48 3.47 -10.60 -4.94
CA HIS A 48 2.21 -9.85 -5.06
C HIS A 48 2.33 -8.55 -5.86
N ASN A 49 3.53 -8.07 -6.14
CA ASN A 49 3.77 -6.80 -6.83
C ASN A 49 4.44 -7.03 -8.19
N GLN A 50 3.84 -7.92 -8.99
CA GLN A 50 4.27 -8.15 -10.36
C GLN A 50 3.69 -7.08 -11.28
N VAL A 51 4.51 -6.58 -12.22
CA VAL A 51 4.08 -5.55 -13.16
C VAL A 51 3.16 -6.17 -14.21
N VAL A 52 1.96 -5.61 -14.35
CA VAL A 52 0.98 -6.04 -15.33
C VAL A 52 1.11 -5.12 -16.57
N TRP A 53 1.67 -5.64 -17.66
CA TRP A 53 2.03 -4.84 -18.85
C TRP A 53 0.91 -4.64 -19.87
N TRP A 54 -0.09 -5.51 -19.92
CA TRP A 54 -1.14 -5.45 -20.95
C TRP A 54 -1.92 -4.11 -20.99
N PRO A 55 -2.19 -3.39 -19.87
CA PRO A 55 -2.90 -2.12 -19.94
C PRO A 55 -2.13 -1.06 -20.74
N MET A 56 -0.79 -1.10 -20.69
CA MET A 56 0.06 -0.19 -21.46
C MET A 56 -0.03 -0.45 -22.96
N ILE A 57 -0.14 -1.72 -23.36
CA ILE A 57 -0.32 -2.11 -24.77
C ILE A 57 -1.68 -1.62 -25.28
N ILE A 58 -2.75 -1.82 -24.51
CA ILE A 58 -4.09 -1.35 -24.88
C ILE A 58 -4.11 0.19 -25.01
N LEU A 59 -3.50 0.89 -24.06
CA LEU A 59 -3.39 2.35 -24.12
C LEU A 59 -2.68 2.80 -25.40
N ALA A 60 -1.57 2.16 -25.77
CA ALA A 60 -0.85 2.46 -27.01
C ALA A 60 -1.71 2.21 -28.26
N LEU A 61 -2.47 1.11 -28.31
CA LEU A 61 -3.38 0.81 -29.43
C LEU A 61 -4.51 1.84 -29.56
N ILE A 62 -5.11 2.26 -28.44
CA ILE A 62 -6.14 3.31 -28.44
C ILE A 62 -5.56 4.62 -28.98
N LEU A 63 -4.38 5.02 -28.51
CA LEU A 63 -3.71 6.25 -28.99
C LEU A 63 -3.43 6.18 -30.49
N LEU A 64 -2.91 5.06 -30.98
CA LEU A 64 -2.70 4.85 -32.41
C LEU A 64 -4.01 4.93 -33.20
N GLY A 65 -5.09 4.34 -32.71
CA GLY A 65 -6.42 4.42 -33.32
C GLY A 65 -6.96 5.86 -33.38
N VAL A 66 -6.79 6.63 -32.31
CA VAL A 66 -7.17 8.05 -32.27
C VAL A 66 -6.36 8.87 -33.27
N ILE A 67 -5.04 8.67 -33.33
CA ILE A 67 -4.17 9.37 -34.28
C ILE A 67 -4.54 9.00 -35.72
N TYR A 68 -4.77 7.72 -36.00
CA TYR A 68 -5.20 7.26 -37.32
C TYR A 68 -6.53 7.89 -37.75
N ARG A 69 -7.52 7.91 -36.85
CA ARG A 69 -8.82 8.56 -37.10
C ARG A 69 -8.66 10.04 -37.36
N PHE A 70 -7.83 10.73 -36.60
CA PHE A 70 -7.59 12.16 -36.74
C PHE A 70 -6.95 12.49 -38.09
N LYS A 71 -5.91 11.74 -38.50
CA LYS A 71 -5.25 11.91 -39.80
C LYS A 71 -6.17 11.66 -40.99
N ARG A 72 -7.15 10.76 -40.87
CA ARG A 72 -8.12 10.46 -41.94
C ARG A 72 -9.24 11.51 -42.06
N ALA A 73 -9.48 12.29 -41.01
CA ALA A 73 -10.54 13.29 -40.97
C ALA A 73 -10.11 14.67 -41.48
N LEU A 74 -8.79 14.88 -41.63
CA LEU A 74 -8.17 16.02 -42.31
C LEU A 74 -7.96 15.70 -43.80
#